data_AF-A0A2V8L4M2-F1
#
_entry.id   AF-A0A2V8L4M2-F1
#
_cell.length_a   1.000
_cell.length_b   1.000
_cell.length_c   1.000
_cell.angle_alpha   90.00
_cell.angle_beta   90.00
_cell.angle_gamma   90.00
#
_symmetry.space_group_name_H-M   'P 1'
#
loop_
_entity.id
_entity.type
_entity.pdbx_description
1 polymer ?
#
loop_
_entity_poly.entity_id
_entity_poly.type
_entity_poly.pdbx_seq_one_letter_code
_entity_poly.pdbx_strand_id
1 'polypeptide(L)'
;MKQFFIKDAASFENQVITSSFLVSSKQIKPKKSGDIYLSLTLCDRTGQIDAKMWDNVADAVDIFEQDDFLKVRGLINKYSNRFQLTIHKVRCMEEAEIDYSDYLPKTNKDVDELWRTVAGYVASFQNPHLKLLLEAFMGD
;
A
#
# COMPACT_ATOMS: atom_id res chain seq x y z
N MET A 1 -13.25 -4.79 4.58
CA MET A 1 -12.92 -3.39 4.21
C MET A 1 -11.78 -2.92 5.11
N LYS A 2 -10.68 -2.44 4.52
CA LYS A 2 -9.47 -2.02 5.23
C LYS A 2 -9.75 -0.74 6.04
N GLN A 3 -9.48 -0.77 7.35
CA GLN A 3 -9.82 0.31 8.29
C GLN A 3 -8.72 1.37 8.46
N PHE A 4 -7.51 1.11 7.96
CA PHE A 4 -6.36 2.00 8.13
C PHE A 4 -5.54 2.07 6.84
N PHE A 5 -5.21 3.30 6.42
CA PHE A 5 -4.25 3.58 5.37
C PHE A 5 -3.06 4.37 5.92
N ILE A 6 -1.90 4.22 5.28
CA ILE A 6 -0.65 4.87 5.70
C ILE A 6 -0.78 6.40 5.77
N LYS A 7 -1.54 7.03 4.86
CA LYS A 7 -1.81 8.48 4.91
C LYS A 7 -2.48 8.94 6.22
N ASP A 8 -3.20 8.04 6.90
CA ASP A 8 -3.96 8.35 8.11
C ASP A 8 -3.11 8.11 9.38
N ALA A 9 -1.84 7.73 9.25
CA ALA A 9 -0.96 7.40 10.38
C ALA A 9 -0.93 8.46 11.48
N ALA A 10 -1.06 9.75 11.13
CA ALA A 10 -1.11 10.85 12.10
C ALA A 10 -2.29 10.76 13.08
N SER A 11 -3.45 10.28 12.62
CA SER A 11 -4.65 10.12 13.47
C SER A 11 -4.57 8.92 14.41
N PHE A 12 -3.63 8.00 14.16
CA PHE A 12 -3.41 6.77 14.93
C PHE A 12 -2.11 6.80 15.73
N GLU A 13 -1.51 7.97 15.94
CA GLU A 13 -0.30 8.10 16.76
C GLU A 13 -0.50 7.49 18.15
N ASN A 14 0.41 6.61 18.56
CA ASN A 14 0.38 5.82 19.79
C ASN A 14 -0.82 4.85 19.91
N GLN A 15 -1.44 4.47 18.79
CA GLN A 15 -2.53 3.50 18.77
C GLN A 15 -2.11 2.17 18.12
N VAL A 16 -2.68 1.09 18.63
CA VAL A 16 -2.53 -0.24 18.04
C VAL A 16 -3.53 -0.39 16.90
N ILE A 17 -3.02 -0.60 15.69
CA ILE A 17 -3.82 -0.82 14.49
C ILE A 17 -3.70 -2.26 14.03
N THR A 18 -4.73 -2.76 13.35
CA THR A 18 -4.67 -4.00 12.58
C THR A 18 -5.04 -3.68 11.14
N SER A 19 -4.07 -3.80 10.24
CA SER A 19 -4.27 -3.48 8.83
C SER A 19 -3.46 -4.40 7.94
N SER A 20 -3.71 -4.34 6.64
CA SER A 20 -3.03 -5.13 5.64
C SER A 20 -2.06 -4.29 4.81
N PHE A 21 -0.92 -4.86 4.45
CA PHE A 21 0.16 -4.17 3.74
C PHE A 21 0.84 -5.11 2.74
N LEU A 22 1.40 -4.55 1.67
CA LEU A 22 2.33 -5.23 0.78
C LEU A 22 3.76 -5.01 1.28
N VAL A 23 4.60 -6.04 1.24
CA VAL A 23 6.01 -5.94 1.63
C VAL A 23 6.83 -5.41 0.47
N SER A 24 7.20 -4.13 0.53
CA SER A 24 8.10 -3.51 -0.47
C SER A 24 9.56 -3.89 -0.26
N SER A 25 9.98 -4.05 1.01
CA SER A 25 11.33 -4.48 1.34
C SER A 25 11.36 -5.21 2.67
N LYS A 26 12.21 -6.25 2.75
CA LYS A 26 12.49 -7.03 3.96
C LYS A 26 13.99 -7.05 4.21
N GLN A 27 14.40 -6.64 5.41
CA GLN A 27 15.80 -6.69 5.84
C GLN A 27 15.91 -7.32 7.23
N ILE A 28 16.75 -8.33 7.37
CA ILE A 28 17.10 -8.93 8.66
C ILE A 28 18.33 -8.22 9.19
N LYS A 29 18.23 -7.62 10.38
CA LYS A 29 19.32 -6.83 10.97
C LYS A 29 19.65 -7.32 12.38
N PRO A 30 20.93 -7.31 12.79
CA PRO A 30 21.30 -7.62 14.16
C PRO A 30 20.91 -6.47 15.10
N LYS A 31 20.39 -6.82 16.28
CA LYS A 31 20.25 -5.92 17.43
C LYS A 31 21.59 -5.79 18.14
N LYS A 32 21.71 -4.76 18.98
CA LYS A 32 22.86 -4.57 19.87
C LYS A 32 23.04 -5.71 20.89
N SER A 33 21.96 -6.46 21.19
CA SER A 33 21.99 -7.61 22.10
C SER A 33 22.52 -8.90 21.47
N GLY A 34 22.66 -8.95 20.14
CA GLY A 34 23.03 -10.16 19.38
C GLY A 34 21.86 -10.83 18.66
N ASP A 35 20.62 -10.66 19.13
CA ASP A 35 19.43 -11.18 18.44
C ASP A 35 19.13 -10.40 17.15
N ILE A 36 18.36 -10.98 16.23
CA ILE A 36 17.94 -10.28 15.00
C ILE A 36 16.62 -9.52 15.18
N TYR A 37 16.39 -8.51 14.34
CA TYR A 37 15.11 -7.82 14.16
C TYR A 37 14.81 -7.66 12.67
N LEU A 38 13.52 -7.58 12.31
CA LEU A 38 13.11 -7.29 10.94
C LEU A 38 12.92 -5.78 10.78
N SER A 39 13.56 -5.23 9.77
CA SER A 39 13.33 -3.90 9.24
C SER A 39 12.59 -4.06 7.92
N LEU A 40 11.31 -3.71 7.90
CA LEU A 40 10.45 -3.83 6.73
C LEU A 40 10.07 -2.46 6.21
N THR A 41 9.84 -2.37 4.90
CA THR A 41 9.11 -1.25 4.29
C THR A 41 7.79 -1.81 3.81
N LEU A 42 6.71 -1.34 4.43
CA LEU A 42 5.34 -1.76 4.12
C LEU A 42 4.68 -0.70 3.26
N CYS A 43 3.90 -1.12 2.26
CA CYS A 43 3.21 -0.21 1.36
C CYS A 43 1.71 -0.52 1.25
N ASP A 44 0.96 0.52 0.95
CA ASP A 44 -0.41 0.47 0.48
C ASP A 44 -0.60 1.53 -0.62
N ARG A 45 -1.81 1.62 -1.18
CA ARG A 45 -2.11 2.60 -2.23
C ARG A 45 -1.87 4.06 -1.85
N THR A 46 -1.74 4.38 -0.56
CA THR A 46 -1.59 5.75 -0.06
C THR A 46 -0.14 6.13 0.25
N GLY A 47 0.77 5.16 0.32
CA GLY A 47 2.18 5.43 0.53
C GLY A 47 2.97 4.24 1.08
N GLN A 48 4.08 4.56 1.74
CA GLN A 48 4.98 3.60 2.36
C GLN A 48 5.24 4.00 3.81
N ILE A 49 5.41 3.00 4.68
CA ILE A 49 5.74 3.19 6.09
C ILE A 49 6.87 2.24 6.50
N ASP A 50 7.82 2.77 7.27
CA ASP A 50 8.86 1.96 7.88
C ASP A 50 8.24 1.14 9.01
N ALA A 51 8.49 -0.17 9.00
CA ALA A 51 7.99 -1.06 10.04
C ALA A 51 9.12 -1.88 10.66
N LYS A 52 9.05 -2.12 11.98
CA LYS A 52 10.05 -2.89 12.71
C LYS A 52 9.40 -3.98 13.53
N MET A 53 9.89 -5.20 13.41
CA MET A 53 9.52 -6.33 14.25
C MET A 53 10.70 -6.69 15.13
N TRP A 54 10.53 -6.51 16.45
CA TRP A 54 11.59 -6.76 17.42
C TRP A 54 11.52 -8.19 17.96
N ASP A 55 10.33 -8.66 18.30
CA ASP A 55 10.13 -9.95 18.97
C ASP A 55 9.50 -10.96 18.01
N ASN A 56 9.59 -12.26 18.34
CA ASN A 56 9.08 -13.38 17.53
C ASN A 56 9.58 -13.39 16.08
N VAL A 57 10.79 -12.86 15.86
CA VAL A 57 11.38 -12.74 14.52
C VAL A 57 11.67 -14.10 13.91
N ALA A 58 12.17 -15.05 14.71
CA ALA A 58 12.45 -16.41 14.25
C ALA A 58 11.19 -17.11 13.71
N ASP A 59 10.03 -16.84 14.30
CA ASP A 59 8.77 -17.43 13.83
C ASP A 59 8.28 -16.77 12.55
N ALA A 60 8.54 -15.47 12.35
CA ALA A 60 7.99 -14.70 11.24
C ALA A 60 8.92 -14.59 10.03
N VAL A 61 10.23 -14.75 10.22
CA VAL A 61 11.24 -14.48 9.19
C VAL A 61 11.10 -15.38 7.97
N ASP A 62 10.67 -16.63 8.14
CA ASP A 62 10.53 -17.59 7.03
C ASP A 62 9.08 -17.72 6.53
N ILE A 63 8.13 -16.97 7.10
CA ILE A 63 6.71 -17.06 6.75
C ILE A 63 6.37 -16.22 5.52
N PHE A 64 7.13 -15.16 5.25
CA PHE A 64 6.86 -14.21 4.17
C PHE A 64 8.13 -13.64 3.57
N GLU A 65 8.05 -13.21 2.32
CA GLU A 65 9.13 -12.53 1.60
C GLU A 65 8.71 -11.14 1.10
N GLN A 66 9.59 -10.50 0.33
CA GLN A 66 9.23 -9.33 -0.44
C GLN A 66 8.10 -9.67 -1.42
N ASP A 67 7.25 -8.69 -1.70
CA ASP A 67 6.06 -8.77 -2.56
C ASP A 67 4.89 -9.59 -2.00
N ASP A 68 5.00 -10.09 -0.76
CA ASP A 68 3.89 -10.74 -0.06
C ASP A 68 2.93 -9.74 0.60
N PHE A 69 1.66 -10.19 0.73
CA PHE A 69 0.60 -9.44 1.40
C PHE A 69 0.45 -9.91 2.84
N LEU A 70 0.62 -8.99 3.77
CA LEU A 70 0.63 -9.28 5.20
C LEU A 70 -0.49 -8.56 5.92
N LYS A 71 -1.12 -9.27 6.86
CA LYS A 71 -1.97 -8.67 7.88
C LYS A 71 -1.15 -8.44 9.13
N VAL A 72 -0.99 -7.17 9.48
CA VAL A 72 -0.11 -6.71 10.55
C VAL A 72 -0.95 -6.10 11.66
N ARG A 73 -0.65 -6.51 12.90
CA ARG A 73 -1.09 -5.82 14.11
C ARG A 73 0.13 -5.19 14.78
N GLY A 74 0.08 -3.88 15.00
CA GLY A 74 1.21 -3.14 15.52
C GLY A 74 0.84 -1.76 16.03
N LEU A 75 1.80 -1.11 16.67
CA LEU A 75 1.67 0.22 17.25
C LEU A 75 2.26 1.26 16.29
N ILE A 76 1.46 2.27 15.93
CA ILE A 76 1.97 3.43 15.17
C ILE A 76 2.68 4.36 16.15
N ASN A 77 3.97 4.59 15.91
CA ASN A 77 4.82 5.43 16.71
C ASN A 77 5.48 6.50 15.85
N LYS A 78 5.90 7.60 16.47
CA LYS A 78 6.67 8.64 15.80
C LYS A 78 8.14 8.55 16.23
N TYR A 79 9.03 8.32 15.28
CA TYR A 79 10.48 8.24 15.52
C TYR A 79 11.20 9.22 14.59
N SER A 80 12.03 10.11 15.15
CA SER A 80 12.75 11.14 14.39
C SER A 80 11.85 11.95 13.44
N ASN A 81 10.66 12.33 13.94
CA ASN A 81 9.61 13.04 13.21
C ASN A 81 8.98 12.29 12.00
N ARG A 82 9.20 10.97 11.88
CA ARG A 82 8.54 10.11 10.90
C ARG A 82 7.68 9.05 11.59
N PHE A 83 6.54 8.71 10.99
CA PHE A 83 5.72 7.61 11.50
C PHE A 83 6.34 6.26 11.15
N GLN A 84 6.34 5.37 12.12
CA GLN A 84 6.87 4.01 12.05
C GLN A 84 5.88 3.05 12.69
N LEU A 85 5.74 1.86 12.12
CA LEU A 85 4.93 0.79 12.68
C LEU A 85 5.80 -0.19 13.46
N THR A 86 5.56 -0.31 14.76
CA THR A 86 6.14 -1.40 15.56
C THR A 86 5.24 -2.63 15.44
N ILE A 87 5.72 -3.68 14.79
CA ILE A 87 4.97 -4.91 14.54
C ILE A 87 4.97 -5.77 15.79
N HIS A 88 3.77 -6.14 16.26
CA HIS A 88 3.59 -7.09 17.36
C HIS A 88 3.21 -8.48 16.86
N LYS A 89 2.42 -8.55 15.79
CA LYS A 89 1.99 -9.80 15.17
C LYS A 89 1.81 -9.62 13.68
N VAL A 90 2.18 -10.64 12.92
CA VAL A 90 2.06 -10.66 11.46
C VAL A 90 1.60 -12.04 11.01
N ARG A 91 0.85 -12.09 9.91
CA ARG A 91 0.53 -13.31 9.17
C ARG A 91 0.44 -13.00 7.68
N CYS A 92 0.73 -13.98 6.84
CA CYS A 92 0.39 -13.92 5.42
C CYS A 92 -1.13 -13.88 5.23
N MET A 93 -1.55 -13.12 4.24
CA MET A 93 -2.92 -13.10 3.77
C MET A 93 -3.12 -14.22 2.75
N GLU A 94 -4.32 -14.80 2.75
CA GLU A 94 -4.73 -15.72 1.70
C GLU A 94 -5.17 -14.91 0.48
N GLU A 95 -5.02 -15.44 -0.73
CA GLU A 95 -5.40 -14.74 -1.98
C GLU A 95 -6.84 -14.24 -1.96
N ALA A 96 -7.77 -15.00 -1.36
CA ALA A 96 -9.17 -14.61 -1.23
C ALA A 96 -9.41 -13.38 -0.34
N GLU A 97 -8.45 -13.02 0.54
CA GLU A 97 -8.51 -11.82 1.39
C GLU A 97 -7.90 -10.58 0.72
N ILE A 98 -7.20 -10.74 -0.42
CA ILE A 98 -6.43 -9.68 -1.07
C ILE A 98 -7.32 -8.90 -2.03
N ASP A 99 -7.62 -7.66 -1.67
CA ASP A 99 -8.13 -6.66 -2.61
C ASP A 99 -6.96 -5.88 -3.19
N TYR A 100 -6.52 -6.23 -4.41
CA TYR A 100 -5.41 -5.57 -5.09
C TYR A 100 -5.60 -4.05 -5.26
N SER A 101 -6.85 -3.57 -5.24
CA SER A 101 -7.16 -2.14 -5.33
C SER A 101 -6.72 -1.34 -4.09
N ASP A 102 -6.41 -2.01 -2.97
CA ASP A 102 -5.86 -1.39 -1.76
C ASP A 102 -4.35 -1.17 -1.80
N TYR A 103 -3.66 -1.69 -2.82
CA TYR A 103 -2.20 -1.67 -2.93
C TYR A 103 -1.68 -1.04 -4.22
N LEU A 104 -2.47 -1.09 -5.29
CA LEU A 104 -2.16 -0.39 -6.53
C LEU A 104 -2.50 1.10 -6.40
N PRO A 105 -1.68 2.01 -6.98
CA PRO A 105 -2.01 3.44 -7.03
C PRO A 105 -3.33 3.61 -7.80
N LYS A 106 -4.41 3.95 -7.09
CA LYS A 106 -5.68 4.30 -7.70
C LYS A 106 -5.79 5.82 -7.74
N THR A 107 -6.23 6.36 -8.86
CA THR A 107 -6.61 7.76 -8.92
C THR A 107 -7.72 8.04 -7.90
N ASN A 108 -7.63 9.16 -7.18
CA ASN A 108 -8.72 9.62 -6.30
C ASN A 108 -9.90 10.19 -7.10
N LYS A 109 -9.74 10.32 -8.42
CA LYS A 109 -10.78 10.83 -9.32
C LYS A 109 -11.68 9.68 -9.76
N ASP A 110 -12.94 9.99 -9.97
CA ASP A 110 -13.88 9.06 -10.59
C ASP A 110 -13.40 8.75 -12.01
N VAL A 111 -13.14 7.47 -12.29
CA VAL A 111 -12.63 7.01 -13.58
C VAL A 111 -13.68 7.24 -14.67
N ASP A 112 -14.96 7.08 -14.35
CA ASP A 112 -16.05 7.34 -15.29
C ASP A 112 -16.16 8.84 -15.59
N GLU A 113 -15.95 9.69 -14.58
CA GLU A 113 -15.90 11.15 -14.78
C GLU A 113 -14.70 11.56 -15.65
N LEU A 114 -13.52 10.98 -15.39
CA LEU A 114 -12.35 11.21 -16.21
C LEU A 114 -12.57 10.75 -17.66
N TRP A 115 -13.19 9.59 -17.84
CA TRP A 115 -13.52 9.07 -19.16
C TRP A 115 -14.51 9.98 -19.90
N ARG A 116 -15.56 10.45 -19.22
CA ARG A 116 -16.50 11.45 -19.77
C ARG A 116 -15.81 12.74 -20.15
N THR A 117 -14.82 13.19 -19.36
CA THR A 117 -14.03 14.39 -19.66
C THR A 117 -13.23 14.20 -20.94
N VAL A 118 -12.55 13.06 -21.09
CA VAL A 118 -11.79 12.74 -22.31
C VAL A 118 -12.73 12.63 -23.52
N ALA A 119 -13.87 11.94 -23.38
CA ALA A 119 -14.88 11.86 -24.42
C ALA A 119 -15.44 13.25 -24.81
N GLY A 120 -15.62 14.14 -23.83
CA GLY A 120 -15.99 15.54 -24.07
C GLY A 120 -14.94 16.32 -24.87
N TYR A 121 -13.66 16.11 -24.59
CA TYR A 121 -12.58 16.70 -25.40
C TYR A 121 -12.61 16.18 -26.83
N VAL A 122 -12.71 14.87 -27.03
CA VAL A 122 -12.82 14.27 -28.38
C VAL A 122 -14.04 14.82 -29.13
N ALA A 123 -15.17 14.96 -28.45
CA ALA A 123 -16.39 15.50 -29.04
C ALA A 123 -16.23 16.96 -29.53
N SER A 124 -15.36 17.75 -28.88
CA SER A 124 -15.12 19.17 -29.19
C SER A 124 -14.21 19.42 -30.41
N PHE A 125 -13.57 18.38 -30.95
CA PHE A 125 -12.76 18.50 -32.17
C PHE A 125 -13.63 18.90 -33.36
N GLN A 126 -13.27 20.01 -34.01
CA GLN A 126 -13.96 20.52 -35.19
C GLN A 126 -13.52 19.82 -36.48
N ASN A 127 -12.33 19.22 -36.51
CA ASN A 127 -11.84 18.49 -37.67
C ASN A 127 -12.46 17.08 -37.70
N PRO A 128 -13.29 16.74 -38.71
CA PRO A 128 -14.00 15.47 -38.77
C PRO A 128 -13.06 14.26 -38.85
N HIS A 129 -11.93 14.39 -39.56
CA HIS A 129 -10.99 13.30 -39.75
C HIS A 129 -10.20 12.99 -38.47
N LEU A 130 -9.82 14.01 -37.70
CA LEU A 130 -9.15 13.82 -36.41
C LEU A 130 -10.11 13.24 -35.36
N LYS A 131 -11.37 13.67 -35.39
CA LYS A 131 -12.41 13.14 -34.50
C LYS A 131 -12.66 11.64 -34.77
N LEU A 132 -12.81 11.25 -36.03
CA LEU A 132 -12.98 9.83 -36.43
C LEU A 132 -11.79 8.96 -36.01
N LEU A 133 -10.55 9.46 -36.15
CA LEU A 133 -9.36 8.73 -35.71
C LEU A 133 -9.36 8.51 -34.19
N LEU A 134 -9.69 9.55 -33.42
CA LEU A 134 -9.76 9.48 -31.96
C LEU A 134 -10.89 8.56 -31.49
N GLU A 135 -12.08 8.66 -32.10
CA GLU A 135 -13.21 7.77 -31.78
C GLU A 135 -12.88 6.30 -32.07
N ALA A 136 -12.19 6.01 -33.17
CA ALA A 136 -11.72 4.65 -33.46
C ALA A 136 -10.69 4.14 -32.45
N PHE A 137 -9.76 4.99 -32.00
CA PHE A 137 -8.76 4.61 -31.00
C PHE A 137 -9.36 4.45 -29.59
N MET A 138 -10.42 5.19 -29.25
CA MET A 138 -11.07 5.12 -27.93
C MET A 138 -12.08 3.96 -27.79
N GLY A 139 -12.44 3.29 -28.89
CA GLY A 139 -13.36 2.15 -28.90
C GLY A 139 -12.69 0.77 -28.92
N ASP A 140 -11.35 0.73 -28.94
CA ASP A 140 -10.50 -0.47 -28.92
C ASP A 140 -10.04 -0.77 -27.47
#